data_AF-A0A8T2KNB7-F1
#
_entry.id   AF-A0A8T2KNB7-F1
#
_cell.length_a   1.000
_cell.length_b   1.000
_cell.length_c   1.000
_cell.angle_alpha   90.00
_cell.angle_beta   90.00
_cell.angle_gamma   90.00
#
_symmetry.space_group_name_H-M   'P 1'
#
loop_
_entity.id
_entity.type
_entity.pdbx_description
1 polymer ?
#
loop_
_entity_poly.entity_id
_entity_poly.type
_entity_poly.pdbx_seq_one_letter_code
_entity_poly.pdbx_strand_id
1 'polypeptide(L)'
;MFRPPTNMAALRATHRLLGHSLRLENPSSVVKHRWNSRAATAVTHSGDAKPHVQADKRKPKTGILMLNMGGPETLNDVHDFLLRLFLDKDLMTLPAQRYIRPQVIQESPHKYYIGFRYVNPLTEAAIEEMESDGVERAIAFTQYPQYSCSTTGSSLNAIYRYYNSQGAKPKMKWSVIDRWPTHPLLIQCFADHIQKELNMFPADVRADVVILFSAHSLPMSVVNRGDPYPQEVGATVQRVMERLGYSNPYRLVWQSKVGPMPWMGPSTDEAIKGLCQRGKKTSF
;
A
#
# COMPACT_ATOMS: atom_id res chain seq x y z
N MET A 1 -31.93 36.60 -25.22
CA MET A 1 -32.72 36.89 -24.00
C MET A 1 -32.11 36.15 -22.81
N PHE A 2 -32.44 36.59 -21.59
CA PHE A 2 -32.67 35.83 -20.33
C PHE A 2 -32.51 34.28 -20.38
N ARG A 3 -32.04 33.58 -19.34
CA ARG A 3 -31.42 33.91 -18.02
C ARG A 3 -30.79 32.60 -17.47
N PRO A 4 -29.76 32.61 -16.61
CA PRO A 4 -29.28 31.39 -15.94
C PRO A 4 -30.18 30.98 -14.75
N PRO A 5 -30.31 29.68 -14.43
CA PRO A 5 -31.01 29.22 -13.25
C PRO A 5 -30.13 29.33 -11.99
N THR A 6 -30.62 30.03 -10.97
CA THR A 6 -30.04 30.06 -9.64
C THR A 6 -30.43 28.83 -8.81
N ASN A 7 -29.51 28.25 -8.05
CA ASN A 7 -29.89 27.78 -6.71
C ASN A 7 -28.70 27.76 -5.72
N MET A 8 -28.65 28.75 -4.83
CA MET A 8 -27.74 28.82 -3.67
C MET A 8 -28.58 29.16 -2.43
N ALA A 9 -29.24 28.14 -1.83
CA ALA A 9 -30.25 28.37 -0.79
C ALA A 9 -30.36 27.29 0.31
N ALA A 10 -29.34 26.46 0.54
CA ALA A 10 -29.18 25.61 1.73
C ALA A 10 -27.72 25.10 1.83
N LEU A 11 -27.05 24.99 2.99
CA LEU A 11 -27.37 25.43 4.35
C LEU A 11 -26.30 26.44 4.83
N ARG A 12 -26.72 27.57 5.44
CA ARG A 12 -25.87 28.42 6.30
C ARG A 12 -26.56 28.57 7.66
N ALA A 13 -26.48 27.55 8.51
CA ALA A 13 -27.31 27.46 9.73
C ALA A 13 -26.65 26.75 10.94
N THR A 14 -25.33 26.86 11.12
CA THR A 14 -24.62 26.26 12.29
C THR A 14 -23.41 27.10 12.74
N HIS A 15 -23.61 28.39 13.01
CA HIS A 15 -22.53 29.23 13.57
C HIS A 15 -23.00 30.40 14.45
N ARG A 16 -23.76 30.11 15.52
CA ARG A 16 -24.00 31.03 16.65
C ARG A 16 -24.53 30.27 17.87
N LEU A 17 -23.68 30.11 18.89
CA LEU A 17 -23.99 29.97 20.34
C LEU A 17 -22.63 29.76 21.07
N LEU A 18 -22.62 29.90 22.40
CA LEU A 18 -21.40 29.80 23.25
C LEU A 18 -20.32 30.87 22.97
N GLY A 19 -20.72 32.14 23.00
CA GLY A 19 -19.82 33.22 23.42
C GLY A 19 -20.09 33.57 24.88
N HIS A 20 -19.25 33.11 25.81
CA HIS A 20 -19.28 33.53 27.22
C HIS A 20 -17.90 34.04 27.65
N SER A 21 -17.90 35.13 28.41
CA SER A 21 -16.69 35.91 28.68
C SER A 21 -15.81 35.28 29.76
N LEU A 22 -14.52 35.11 29.45
CA LEU A 22 -13.48 34.87 30.45
C LEU A 22 -13.16 36.19 31.17
N ARG A 23 -13.37 36.24 32.49
CA ARG A 23 -12.74 37.25 33.36
C ARG A 23 -11.46 36.66 33.95
N LEU A 24 -10.42 37.49 34.00
CA LEU A 24 -9.16 37.22 34.70
C LEU A 24 -9.22 37.89 36.07
N GLU A 25 -9.23 37.10 37.14
CA GLU A 25 -8.86 37.56 38.49
C GLU A 25 -8.00 36.51 39.20
N ASN A 26 -7.05 37.00 40.00
CA ASN A 26 -5.96 36.31 40.69
C ASN A 26 -5.39 37.36 41.69
N PRO A 27 -4.77 37.03 42.85
CA PRO A 27 -4.38 35.71 43.32
C PRO A 27 -4.67 35.44 44.82
N SER A 28 -3.94 34.47 45.38
CA SER A 28 -3.53 34.31 46.79
C SER A 28 -4.38 33.44 47.74
N SER A 29 -3.78 32.30 48.10
CA SER A 29 -3.66 31.86 49.50
C SER A 29 -2.45 30.92 49.61
N VAL A 30 -1.66 31.02 50.68
CA VAL A 30 -0.46 30.19 50.89
C VAL A 30 -0.73 29.18 51.99
N VAL A 31 -0.38 27.91 51.76
CA VAL A 31 -0.23 26.89 52.82
C VAL A 31 1.13 26.22 52.66
N LYS A 32 1.84 26.03 53.78
CA LYS A 32 3.17 25.42 53.87
C LYS A 32 3.11 24.14 54.73
N HIS A 33 4.24 23.41 54.69
CA HIS A 33 4.57 22.27 55.56
C HIS A 33 3.88 20.95 55.16
N ARG A 34 4.45 19.77 55.46
CA ARG A 34 5.54 19.49 56.42
C ARG A 34 6.48 18.38 55.93
N TRP A 35 7.79 18.63 55.94
CA TRP A 35 8.81 17.57 55.91
C TRP A 35 8.92 16.95 57.31
N ASN A 36 9.10 15.63 57.38
CA ASN A 36 9.50 14.90 58.59
C ASN A 36 10.50 13.81 58.17
N SER A 37 11.42 13.44 59.06
CA SER A 37 12.56 12.55 58.72
C SER A 37 12.94 11.65 59.90
N ARG A 38 13.57 10.52 59.60
CA ARG A 38 13.99 9.43 60.52
C ARG A 38 12.80 8.57 61.03
N ALA A 39 12.99 7.30 61.42
CA ALA A 39 14.23 6.52 61.55
C ALA A 39 14.15 5.17 60.81
N ALA A 40 15.28 4.45 60.72
CA ALA A 40 15.39 3.17 60.01
C ALA A 40 15.48 1.98 60.99
N THR A 41 14.95 0.82 60.59
CA THR A 41 15.17 -0.47 61.28
C THR A 41 15.21 -1.63 60.26
N ALA A 42 16.11 -2.58 60.49
CA ALA A 42 16.17 -3.96 59.95
C ALA A 42 15.98 -4.20 58.43
N VAL A 43 17.05 -4.66 57.77
CA VAL A 43 16.97 -5.40 56.50
C VAL A 43 16.72 -6.88 56.80
N THR A 44 15.75 -7.48 56.12
CA THR A 44 15.61 -8.95 56.01
C THR A 44 15.56 -9.33 54.53
N HIS A 45 16.53 -10.13 54.07
CA HIS A 45 16.56 -10.64 52.70
C HIS A 45 15.45 -11.68 52.46
N SER A 46 14.60 -11.46 51.46
CA SER A 46 13.68 -12.48 50.95
C SER A 46 13.39 -12.30 49.45
N GLY A 47 14.10 -13.05 48.61
CA GLY A 47 13.71 -13.41 47.23
C GLY A 47 13.58 -12.29 46.18
N ASP A 48 14.35 -12.40 45.08
CA ASP A 48 14.14 -11.63 43.84
C ASP A 48 12.83 -12.03 43.14
N ALA A 49 11.70 -11.48 43.59
CA ALA A 49 10.44 -11.50 42.87
C ALA A 49 10.43 -10.39 41.81
N LYS A 50 11.03 -10.66 40.64
CA LYS A 50 10.90 -9.76 39.47
C LYS A 50 9.41 -9.49 39.22
N PRO A 51 8.97 -8.22 39.09
CA PRO A 51 7.58 -7.94 38.78
C PRO A 51 7.25 -8.53 37.41
N HIS A 52 6.39 -9.55 37.38
CA HIS A 52 5.84 -10.07 36.14
C HIS A 52 4.94 -8.99 35.54
N VAL A 53 5.53 -8.13 34.69
CA VAL A 53 4.79 -7.31 33.73
C VAL A 53 4.18 -8.28 32.73
N GLN A 54 3.02 -8.82 33.11
CA GLN A 54 2.18 -9.64 32.26
C GLN A 54 1.71 -8.71 31.14
N ALA A 55 2.38 -8.81 29.98
CA ALA A 55 2.11 -7.94 28.85
C ALA A 55 0.64 -8.10 28.44
N ASP A 56 -0.15 -7.06 28.72
CA ASP A 56 -1.55 -6.94 28.37
C ASP A 56 -1.70 -7.20 26.86
N LYS A 57 -2.17 -8.40 26.50
CA LYS A 57 -2.37 -8.84 25.11
C LYS A 57 -3.62 -8.15 24.55
N ARG A 58 -3.53 -6.82 24.43
CA ARG A 58 -4.54 -5.97 23.82
C ARG A 58 -4.84 -6.49 22.42
N LYS A 59 -6.08 -6.93 22.21
CA LYS A 59 -6.56 -7.41 20.91
C LYS A 59 -6.32 -6.33 19.84
N PRO A 60 -5.95 -6.71 18.60
CA PRO A 60 -5.60 -5.75 17.57
C PRO A 60 -6.83 -4.93 17.17
N LYS A 61 -6.85 -3.65 17.55
CA LYS A 61 -7.98 -2.76 17.29
C LYS A 61 -8.13 -2.41 15.80
N THR A 62 -7.04 -2.49 15.04
CA THR A 62 -7.07 -2.30 13.59
C THR A 62 -6.23 -3.35 12.87
N GLY A 63 -6.87 -4.06 11.93
CA GLY A 63 -6.22 -5.00 11.04
C GLY A 63 -5.91 -4.38 9.69
N ILE A 64 -4.70 -4.59 9.18
CA ILE A 64 -4.27 -4.15 7.85
C ILE A 64 -4.10 -5.40 6.98
N LEU A 65 -5.07 -5.66 6.11
CA LEU A 65 -5.04 -6.78 5.17
C LEU A 65 -4.25 -6.35 3.92
N MET A 66 -3.02 -6.85 3.81
CA MET A 66 -2.13 -6.59 2.69
C MET A 66 -2.48 -7.51 1.52
N LEU A 67 -3.17 -6.95 0.51
CA LEU A 67 -3.67 -7.70 -0.65
C LEU A 67 -2.64 -7.78 -1.77
N ASN A 68 -2.34 -9.00 -2.23
CA ASN A 68 -1.47 -9.28 -3.37
C ASN A 68 -1.90 -10.62 -4.00
N MET A 69 -1.50 -10.92 -5.24
CA MET A 69 -1.66 -12.25 -5.82
C MET A 69 -0.97 -13.35 -4.99
N GLY A 70 0.22 -13.01 -4.48
CA GLY A 70 1.17 -13.99 -3.95
C GLY A 70 1.87 -14.77 -5.07
N GLY A 71 2.69 -15.75 -4.68
CA GLY A 71 3.38 -16.67 -5.59
C GLY A 71 3.83 -17.92 -4.84
N PRO A 72 4.11 -19.04 -5.55
CA PRO A 72 4.47 -20.30 -4.92
C PRO A 72 5.84 -20.21 -4.23
N GLU A 73 5.93 -20.61 -2.96
CA GLU A 73 7.19 -20.60 -2.20
C GLU A 73 8.07 -21.81 -2.54
N THR A 74 7.46 -22.95 -2.87
CA THR A 74 8.13 -24.17 -3.32
C THR A 74 7.56 -24.69 -4.64
N LEU A 75 8.26 -25.65 -5.28
CA LEU A 75 7.79 -26.31 -6.50
C LEU A 75 6.47 -27.08 -6.31
N ASN A 76 6.14 -27.50 -5.09
CA ASN A 76 4.89 -28.22 -4.80
C ASN A 76 3.69 -27.26 -4.83
N ASP A 77 3.87 -26.02 -4.37
CA ASP A 77 2.82 -24.99 -4.33
C ASP A 77 2.43 -24.48 -5.73
N VAL A 78 3.26 -24.77 -6.75
CA VAL A 78 3.04 -24.34 -8.15
C VAL A 78 1.74 -24.91 -8.70
N HIS A 79 1.36 -26.15 -8.36
CA HIS A 79 0.11 -26.73 -8.84
C HIS A 79 -1.10 -25.97 -8.30
N ASP A 80 -1.15 -25.76 -6.97
CA ASP A 80 -2.23 -25.03 -6.31
C ASP A 80 -2.28 -23.56 -6.74
N PHE A 81 -1.13 -22.90 -6.82
CA PHE A 81 -1.02 -21.53 -7.35
C PHE A 81 -1.60 -21.42 -8.75
N LEU A 82 -1.15 -22.26 -9.69
CA LEU A 82 -1.63 -22.22 -11.08
C LEU A 82 -3.10 -22.63 -11.20
N LEU A 83 -3.56 -23.61 -10.42
CA LEU A 83 -4.97 -24.01 -10.38
C LEU A 83 -5.85 -22.85 -9.92
N ARG A 84 -5.48 -22.17 -8.82
CA ARG A 84 -6.23 -21.03 -8.28
C ARG A 84 -6.13 -19.79 -9.18
N LEU A 85 -5.00 -19.61 -9.87
CA LEU A 85 -4.75 -18.56 -10.88
C LEU A 85 -5.62 -18.73 -12.13
N PHE A 86 -5.72 -19.95 -12.68
CA PHE A 86 -6.49 -20.23 -13.89
C PHE A 86 -7.98 -20.51 -13.65
N LEU A 87 -8.38 -20.84 -12.41
CA LEU A 87 -9.78 -20.82 -12.00
C LEU A 87 -10.31 -19.40 -11.71
N ASP A 88 -9.41 -18.42 -11.50
CA ASP A 88 -9.79 -17.02 -11.47
C ASP A 88 -9.94 -16.49 -12.90
N LYS A 89 -11.11 -15.91 -13.21
CA LYS A 89 -11.48 -15.54 -14.59
C LYS A 89 -10.81 -14.24 -15.08
N ASP A 90 -9.80 -13.78 -14.35
CA ASP A 90 -9.45 -12.35 -14.24
C ASP A 90 -7.94 -12.04 -14.49
N LEU A 91 -7.01 -13.01 -14.75
CA LEU A 91 -5.56 -12.70 -14.65
C LEU A 91 -4.52 -13.43 -15.56
N MET A 92 -3.45 -12.69 -15.91
CA MET A 92 -2.05 -13.07 -16.26
C MET A 92 -1.21 -11.76 -16.37
N THR A 93 0.08 -11.59 -16.00
CA THR A 93 1.07 -12.33 -15.18
C THR A 93 2.24 -11.39 -14.77
N LEU A 94 3.11 -11.74 -13.79
CA LEU A 94 4.20 -10.88 -13.23
C LEU A 94 5.61 -11.20 -13.86
N PRO A 95 6.85 -11.00 -13.29
CA PRO A 95 7.41 -10.50 -11.98
C PRO A 95 8.15 -9.12 -12.13
N ALA A 96 8.87 -8.46 -11.18
CA ALA A 96 9.34 -8.71 -9.80
C ALA A 96 9.54 -7.36 -9.03
N GLN A 97 9.97 -7.35 -7.75
CA GLN A 97 9.84 -6.15 -6.86
C GLN A 97 10.69 -6.20 -5.54
N ARG A 98 11.12 -5.06 -4.93
CA ARG A 98 11.66 -5.02 -3.52
C ARG A 98 11.77 -3.62 -2.82
N TYR A 99 11.70 -3.64 -1.47
CA TYR A 99 12.05 -2.63 -0.42
C TYR A 99 11.06 -1.53 0.05
N ILE A 100 10.59 -1.65 1.32
CA ILE A 100 10.17 -0.59 2.27
C ILE A 100 10.53 -1.05 3.72
N ARG A 101 10.74 -0.14 4.70
CA ARG A 101 10.91 -0.44 6.16
C ARG A 101 10.19 0.59 7.07
N PRO A 102 10.03 0.35 8.40
CA PRO A 102 8.90 0.91 9.16
C PRO A 102 9.24 1.98 10.23
N GLN A 103 8.26 2.85 10.52
CA GLN A 103 8.24 3.76 11.69
C GLN A 103 6.84 4.04 12.31
N VAL A 104 5.73 3.69 11.63
CA VAL A 104 4.35 4.09 12.03
C VAL A 104 3.68 3.13 13.05
N ILE A 105 4.39 2.09 13.49
CA ILE A 105 3.79 0.93 14.20
C ILE A 105 3.55 1.19 15.71
N GLN A 106 4.13 2.24 16.29
CA GLN A 106 4.60 2.18 17.69
C GLN A 106 3.57 2.45 18.81
N GLU A 107 2.42 3.10 18.56
CA GLU A 107 1.50 3.56 19.64
C GLU A 107 0.01 3.17 19.50
N SER A 108 -0.35 2.34 18.53
CA SER A 108 -1.71 1.77 18.43
C SER A 108 -1.61 0.29 18.02
N PRO A 109 -2.46 -0.61 18.56
CA PRO A 109 -2.40 -2.05 18.30
C PRO A 109 -2.92 -2.37 16.89
N HIS A 110 -2.08 -2.07 15.90
CA HIS A 110 -2.23 -2.46 14.51
C HIS A 110 -1.61 -3.85 14.31
N LYS A 111 -2.35 -4.80 13.74
CA LYS A 111 -1.79 -6.06 13.22
C LYS A 111 -1.90 -6.06 11.70
N TYR A 112 -0.84 -6.51 11.02
CA TYR A 112 -0.90 -6.77 9.59
C TYR A 112 -1.27 -8.23 9.36
N TYR A 113 -1.99 -8.48 8.27
CA TYR A 113 -2.42 -9.79 7.80
C TYR A 113 -2.08 -9.87 6.32
N ILE A 114 -1.59 -11.01 5.85
CA ILE A 114 -1.28 -11.21 4.43
C ILE A 114 -2.49 -11.88 3.79
N GLY A 115 -3.10 -11.21 2.80
CA GLY A 115 -4.20 -11.77 2.02
C GLY A 115 -3.72 -12.04 0.61
N PHE A 116 -3.23 -13.25 0.34
CA PHE A 116 -2.90 -13.65 -1.01
C PHE A 116 -4.13 -14.11 -1.78
N ARG A 117 -4.15 -13.88 -3.09
CA ARG A 117 -5.27 -14.29 -3.96
C ARG A 117 -5.18 -15.76 -4.38
N TYR A 118 -3.97 -16.32 -4.51
CA TYR A 118 -3.72 -17.65 -5.10
C TYR A 118 -2.89 -18.61 -4.24
N VAL A 119 -2.17 -18.16 -3.22
CA VAL A 119 -1.38 -19.02 -2.32
C VAL A 119 -1.79 -18.80 -0.86
N ASN A 120 -1.29 -19.63 0.04
CA ASN A 120 -1.52 -19.46 1.48
C ASN A 120 -0.55 -18.40 2.04
N PRO A 121 -0.94 -17.57 3.02
CA PRO A 121 -2.29 -17.41 3.56
C PRO A 121 -3.23 -16.76 2.53
N LEU A 122 -4.36 -17.43 2.26
CA LEU A 122 -5.40 -16.92 1.36
C LEU A 122 -6.12 -15.71 1.96
N THR A 123 -6.71 -14.88 1.11
CA THR A 123 -7.51 -13.71 1.49
C THR A 123 -8.65 -14.10 2.44
N GLU A 124 -9.32 -15.22 2.17
CA GLU A 124 -10.38 -15.81 2.99
C GLU A 124 -9.88 -16.20 4.39
N ALA A 125 -8.76 -16.92 4.48
CA ALA A 125 -8.15 -17.35 5.74
C ALA A 125 -7.65 -16.15 6.58
N ALA A 126 -7.18 -15.08 5.91
CA ALA A 126 -6.78 -13.85 6.58
C ALA A 126 -7.99 -13.08 7.16
N ILE A 127 -9.15 -13.10 6.50
CA ILE A 127 -10.40 -12.55 7.06
C ILE A 127 -10.84 -13.36 8.28
N GLU A 128 -10.73 -14.70 8.23
CA GLU A 128 -11.03 -15.58 9.36
C GLU A 128 -10.12 -15.30 10.57
N GLU A 129 -8.81 -15.10 10.35
CA GLU A 129 -7.88 -14.70 11.40
C GLU A 129 -8.24 -13.33 12.00
N MET A 130 -8.59 -12.35 11.17
CA MET A 130 -9.02 -11.00 11.59
C MET A 130 -10.33 -11.03 12.41
N GLU A 131 -11.29 -11.90 12.06
CA GLU A 131 -12.52 -12.06 12.86
C GLU A 131 -12.28 -12.83 14.16
N SER A 132 -11.36 -13.80 14.18
CA SER A 132 -10.96 -14.55 15.37
C SER A 132 -10.22 -13.68 16.40
N ASP A 133 -9.30 -12.83 15.93
CA ASP A 133 -8.60 -11.84 16.76
C ASP A 133 -9.55 -10.78 17.36
N GLY A 134 -10.72 -10.57 16.75
CA GLY A 134 -11.70 -9.56 17.16
C GLY A 134 -11.37 -8.15 16.68
N VAL A 135 -10.88 -8.02 15.44
CA VAL A 135 -10.53 -6.74 14.82
C VAL A 135 -11.76 -5.82 14.70
N GLU A 136 -11.73 -4.63 15.33
CA GLU A 136 -12.83 -3.65 15.20
C GLU A 136 -12.87 -2.98 13.83
N ARG A 137 -11.69 -2.63 13.28
CA ARG A 137 -11.55 -1.93 11.98
C ARG A 137 -10.58 -2.66 11.06
N ALA A 138 -10.98 -2.88 9.82
CA ALA A 138 -10.12 -3.40 8.77
C ALA A 138 -9.74 -2.35 7.72
N ILE A 139 -8.53 -2.49 7.18
CA ILE A 139 -8.06 -1.79 6.00
C ILE A 139 -7.65 -2.84 4.97
N ALA A 140 -8.42 -2.97 3.88
CA ALA A 140 -8.00 -3.66 2.68
C ALA A 140 -6.98 -2.78 1.96
N PHE A 141 -5.69 -3.11 2.06
CA PHE A 141 -4.60 -2.32 1.51
C PHE A 141 -3.93 -3.07 0.37
N THR A 142 -4.21 -2.65 -0.87
CA THR A 142 -3.58 -3.23 -2.04
C THR A 142 -2.07 -2.99 -2.04
N GLN A 143 -1.29 -4.01 -2.40
CA GLN A 143 0.15 -3.89 -2.61
C GLN A 143 0.50 -3.52 -4.07
N TYR A 144 -0.51 -3.26 -4.90
CA TYR A 144 -0.39 -2.68 -6.24
C TYR A 144 -0.60 -1.16 -6.17
N PRO A 145 0.44 -0.32 -6.39
CA PRO A 145 0.26 1.13 -6.35
C PRO A 145 -0.69 1.62 -7.45
N GLN A 146 -0.66 0.98 -8.61
CA GLN A 146 -1.53 1.24 -9.74
C GLN A 146 -2.70 0.25 -9.73
N TYR A 147 -3.93 0.74 -9.76
CA TYR A 147 -5.12 -0.12 -9.81
C TYR A 147 -5.25 -0.80 -11.18
N SER A 148 -5.45 -2.12 -11.17
CA SER A 148 -6.11 -2.83 -12.28
C SER A 148 -7.30 -3.64 -11.77
N CYS A 149 -8.30 -3.85 -12.63
CA CYS A 149 -9.41 -4.76 -12.38
C CYS A 149 -8.92 -6.20 -12.15
N SER A 150 -7.83 -6.62 -12.81
CA SER A 150 -7.25 -7.96 -12.61
C SER A 150 -6.60 -8.11 -11.23
N THR A 151 -5.90 -7.08 -10.73
CA THR A 151 -5.08 -7.18 -9.52
C THR A 151 -5.83 -6.75 -8.25
N THR A 152 -5.98 -5.44 -8.02
CA THR A 152 -6.76 -4.90 -6.89
C THR A 152 -8.23 -5.31 -7.03
N GLY A 153 -8.78 -5.28 -8.25
CA GLY A 153 -10.19 -5.64 -8.48
C GLY A 153 -10.52 -7.09 -8.08
N SER A 154 -9.76 -8.09 -8.54
CA SER A 154 -9.95 -9.49 -8.10
C SER A 154 -9.79 -9.65 -6.58
N SER A 155 -8.81 -8.95 -5.98
CA SER A 155 -8.56 -9.01 -4.54
C SER A 155 -9.72 -8.43 -3.70
N LEU A 156 -10.29 -7.29 -4.10
CA LEU A 156 -11.47 -6.71 -3.43
C LEU A 156 -12.73 -7.54 -3.69
N ASN A 157 -12.85 -8.12 -4.88
CA ASN A 157 -13.93 -9.06 -5.20
C ASN A 157 -13.85 -10.34 -4.35
N ALA A 158 -12.67 -10.82 -3.97
CA ALA A 158 -12.53 -11.96 -3.04
C ALA A 158 -13.14 -11.65 -1.66
N ILE A 159 -12.85 -10.48 -1.07
CA ILE A 159 -13.45 -10.04 0.20
C ILE A 159 -14.98 -9.98 0.10
N TYR A 160 -15.52 -9.45 -1.00
CA TYR A 160 -16.97 -9.43 -1.24
C TYR A 160 -17.55 -10.85 -1.37
N ARG A 161 -16.92 -11.71 -2.19
CA ARG A 161 -17.33 -13.10 -2.45
C ARG A 161 -17.37 -13.91 -1.13
N TYR A 162 -16.39 -13.74 -0.25
CA TYR A 162 -16.30 -14.39 1.07
C TYR A 162 -17.54 -14.13 1.95
N TYR A 163 -17.90 -12.86 2.17
CA TYR A 163 -19.06 -12.54 3.00
C TYR A 163 -20.38 -12.93 2.33
N ASN A 164 -20.46 -12.79 1.00
CA ASN A 164 -21.64 -13.18 0.23
C ASN A 164 -21.87 -14.71 0.24
N SER A 165 -20.82 -15.54 0.23
CA SER A 165 -20.97 -17.00 0.26
C SER A 165 -21.37 -17.54 1.63
N GLN A 166 -20.99 -16.88 2.72
CA GLN A 166 -21.46 -17.21 4.08
C GLN A 166 -22.86 -16.65 4.39
N GLY A 167 -23.41 -15.75 3.57
CA GLY A 167 -24.65 -15.02 3.88
C GLY A 167 -24.52 -14.07 5.09
N ALA A 168 -23.30 -13.78 5.53
CA ALA A 168 -23.00 -13.06 6.76
C ALA A 168 -22.61 -11.61 6.51
N LYS A 169 -22.91 -10.72 7.46
CA LYS A 169 -22.38 -9.35 7.47
C LYS A 169 -21.00 -9.34 8.15
N PRO A 170 -20.05 -8.49 7.70
CA PRO A 170 -18.74 -8.37 8.34
C PRO A 170 -18.84 -8.05 9.82
N LYS A 171 -18.04 -8.75 10.64
CA LYS A 171 -17.93 -8.46 12.09
C LYS A 171 -17.09 -7.19 12.38
N MET A 172 -16.37 -6.70 11.37
CA MET A 172 -15.42 -5.59 11.45
C MET A 172 -15.77 -4.44 10.48
N LYS A 173 -15.42 -3.21 10.83
CA LYS A 173 -15.62 -2.04 9.96
C LYS A 173 -14.54 -1.96 8.89
N TRP A 174 -14.88 -2.36 7.67
CA TRP A 174 -13.99 -2.28 6.51
C TRP A 174 -13.76 -0.84 6.02
N SER A 175 -12.58 -0.63 5.46
CA SER A 175 -12.15 0.54 4.68
C SER A 175 -11.08 0.07 3.68
N VAL A 176 -10.84 0.83 2.61
CA VAL A 176 -9.99 0.38 1.49
C VAL A 176 -8.94 1.44 1.15
N ILE A 177 -7.74 0.98 0.79
CA ILE A 177 -6.72 1.71 0.03
C ILE A 177 -6.50 0.89 -1.24
N ASP A 178 -7.11 1.32 -2.35
CA ASP A 178 -7.20 0.58 -3.62
C ASP A 178 -6.19 1.04 -4.68
N ARG A 179 -5.60 2.23 -4.51
CA ARG A 179 -4.57 2.81 -5.37
C ARG A 179 -3.73 3.84 -4.62
N TRP A 180 -2.47 3.97 -5.01
CA TRP A 180 -1.49 4.90 -4.42
C TRP A 180 -0.32 5.23 -5.40
N PRO A 181 -0.56 5.44 -6.71
CA PRO A 181 0.49 5.40 -7.74
C PRO A 181 1.49 6.55 -7.63
N THR A 182 1.07 7.69 -7.07
CA THR A 182 1.86 8.91 -6.97
C THR A 182 2.30 9.23 -5.53
N HIS A 183 2.23 8.25 -4.62
CA HIS A 183 2.57 8.45 -3.20
C HIS A 183 4.03 8.94 -3.03
N PRO A 184 4.30 10.06 -2.33
CA PRO A 184 5.64 10.68 -2.35
C PRO A 184 6.80 9.77 -1.96
N LEU A 185 6.60 8.86 -0.98
CA LEU A 185 7.64 7.91 -0.58
C LEU A 185 7.86 6.78 -1.59
N LEU A 186 6.84 6.40 -2.38
CA LEU A 186 7.01 5.43 -3.47
C LEU A 186 7.86 6.05 -4.60
N ILE A 187 7.57 7.31 -4.96
CA ILE A 187 8.32 8.06 -5.96
C ILE A 187 9.76 8.31 -5.50
N GLN A 188 9.98 8.55 -4.19
CA GLN A 188 11.32 8.59 -3.59
C GLN A 188 12.06 7.26 -3.76
N CYS A 189 11.48 6.12 -3.35
CA CYS A 189 12.14 4.82 -3.47
C CYS A 189 12.51 4.48 -4.93
N PHE A 190 11.65 4.77 -5.90
CA PHE A 190 11.98 4.59 -7.31
C PHE A 190 13.12 5.50 -7.78
N ALA A 191 13.10 6.78 -7.42
CA ALA A 191 14.16 7.72 -7.79
C ALA A 191 15.52 7.35 -7.15
N ASP A 192 15.54 6.96 -5.87
CA ASP A 192 16.75 6.52 -5.17
C ASP A 192 17.36 5.27 -5.81
N HIS A 193 16.52 4.28 -6.17
CA HIS A 193 16.98 3.07 -6.85
C HIS A 193 17.52 3.39 -8.26
N ILE A 194 16.79 4.17 -9.06
CA ILE A 194 17.24 4.56 -10.41
C ILE A 194 18.56 5.34 -10.34
N GLN A 195 18.69 6.27 -9.41
CA GLN A 195 19.92 7.06 -9.23
C GLN A 195 21.10 6.18 -8.78
N LYS A 196 20.85 5.16 -7.93
CA LYS A 196 21.84 4.16 -7.52
C LYS A 196 22.34 3.33 -8.70
N GLU A 197 21.44 2.77 -9.51
CA GLU A 197 21.83 1.95 -10.67
C GLU A 197 22.51 2.80 -11.76
N LEU A 198 22.04 4.04 -12.01
CA LEU A 198 22.75 5.01 -12.87
C LEU A 198 24.19 5.24 -12.41
N ASN A 199 24.44 5.31 -11.10
CA ASN A 199 25.77 5.50 -10.54
C ASN A 199 26.71 4.30 -10.74
N MET A 200 26.19 3.12 -11.09
CA MET A 200 27.00 1.95 -11.45
C MET A 200 27.49 1.96 -12.90
N PHE A 201 26.90 2.78 -13.79
CA PHE A 201 27.42 2.98 -15.14
C PHE A 201 28.64 3.91 -15.15
N PRO A 202 29.62 3.71 -16.07
CA PRO A 202 30.74 4.63 -16.27
C PRO A 202 30.27 6.06 -16.53
N ALA A 203 31.00 7.04 -15.98
CA ALA A 203 30.56 8.44 -15.95
C ALA A 203 30.45 9.09 -17.33
N ASP A 204 31.24 8.62 -18.29
CA ASP A 204 31.27 9.01 -19.71
C ASP A 204 30.03 8.56 -20.49
N VAL A 205 29.39 7.44 -20.11
CA VAL A 205 28.15 6.95 -20.77
C VAL A 205 26.88 7.20 -19.95
N ARG A 206 26.99 7.60 -18.67
CA ARG A 206 25.85 7.71 -17.73
C ARG A 206 24.72 8.63 -18.20
N ALA A 207 25.04 9.72 -18.88
CA ALA A 207 24.04 10.64 -19.44
C ALA A 207 23.31 10.07 -20.68
N ASP A 208 23.95 9.14 -21.40
CA ASP A 208 23.40 8.51 -22.61
C ASP A 208 22.47 7.32 -22.32
N VAL A 209 22.50 6.79 -21.08
CA VAL A 209 21.67 5.67 -20.61
C VAL A 209 20.18 5.95 -20.80
N VAL A 210 19.47 5.01 -21.41
CA VAL A 210 18.00 5.07 -21.58
C VAL A 210 17.32 4.27 -20.47
N ILE A 211 16.42 4.91 -19.71
CA ILE A 211 15.64 4.25 -18.64
C ILE A 211 14.39 3.60 -19.26
N LEU A 212 14.22 2.29 -19.06
CA LEU A 212 13.06 1.52 -19.48
C LEU A 212 12.18 1.15 -18.28
N PHE A 213 11.14 1.94 -18.06
CA PHE A 213 10.09 1.58 -17.10
C PHE A 213 9.28 0.41 -17.65
N SER A 214 9.67 -0.81 -17.29
CA SER A 214 8.95 -2.03 -17.65
C SER A 214 7.80 -2.29 -16.68
N ALA A 215 6.57 -2.31 -17.20
CA ALA A 215 5.35 -2.63 -16.47
C ALA A 215 4.66 -3.86 -17.08
N HIS A 216 3.83 -4.57 -16.31
CA HIS A 216 3.16 -5.76 -16.83
C HIS A 216 2.10 -5.37 -17.85
N SER A 217 2.17 -5.97 -19.05
CA SER A 217 1.20 -5.68 -20.08
C SER A 217 -0.19 -6.17 -19.67
N LEU A 218 -1.22 -5.50 -20.17
CA LEU A 218 -2.59 -6.03 -20.17
C LEU A 218 -2.97 -6.51 -21.59
N PRO A 219 -3.88 -7.50 -21.72
CA PRO A 219 -4.53 -7.81 -22.99
C PRO A 219 -5.35 -6.60 -23.48
N MET A 220 -5.37 -6.32 -24.78
CA MET A 220 -6.04 -5.13 -25.32
C MET A 220 -7.55 -5.13 -25.07
N SER A 221 -8.19 -6.29 -24.85
CA SER A 221 -9.59 -6.39 -24.43
C SER A 221 -9.86 -5.81 -23.03
N VAL A 222 -8.88 -5.87 -22.12
CA VAL A 222 -8.96 -5.25 -20.77
C VAL A 222 -8.75 -3.74 -20.89
N VAL A 223 -7.73 -3.33 -21.66
CA VAL A 223 -7.41 -1.91 -21.93
C VAL A 223 -8.60 -1.19 -22.56
N ASN A 224 -9.15 -1.74 -23.64
CA ASN A 224 -10.26 -1.13 -24.39
C ASN A 224 -11.59 -1.12 -23.60
N ARG A 225 -11.68 -1.86 -22.48
CA ARG A 225 -12.80 -1.79 -21.53
C ARG A 225 -12.69 -0.62 -20.55
N GLY A 226 -11.57 0.12 -20.55
CA GLY A 226 -11.34 1.29 -19.70
C GLY A 226 -10.64 1.00 -18.39
N ASP A 227 -9.76 -0.01 -18.34
CA ASP A 227 -8.94 -0.26 -17.15
C ASP A 227 -7.96 0.90 -16.88
N PRO A 228 -7.87 1.44 -15.64
CA PRO A 228 -7.08 2.64 -15.36
C PRO A 228 -5.58 2.38 -15.23
N TYR A 229 -5.14 1.12 -15.12
CA TYR A 229 -3.75 0.74 -14.88
C TYR A 229 -2.73 1.44 -15.80
N PRO A 230 -2.93 1.55 -17.13
CA PRO A 230 -1.95 2.21 -18.00
C PRO A 230 -1.78 3.71 -17.70
N GLN A 231 -2.86 4.37 -17.28
CA GLN A 231 -2.86 5.79 -16.92
C GLN A 231 -2.20 6.01 -15.55
N GLU A 232 -2.41 5.11 -14.59
CA GLU A 232 -1.76 5.17 -13.28
C GLU A 232 -0.27 4.79 -13.32
N VAL A 233 0.12 3.84 -14.18
CA VAL A 233 1.54 3.57 -14.49
C VAL A 233 2.17 4.79 -15.15
N GLY A 234 1.54 5.38 -16.16
CA GLY A 234 2.01 6.62 -16.79
C GLY A 234 2.18 7.77 -15.77
N ALA A 235 1.22 7.94 -14.86
CA ALA A 235 1.32 8.92 -13.78
C ALA A 235 2.46 8.63 -12.79
N THR A 236 2.73 7.35 -12.50
CA THR A 236 3.86 6.92 -11.66
C THR A 236 5.19 7.29 -12.33
N VAL A 237 5.39 6.86 -13.58
CA VAL A 237 6.60 7.13 -14.37
C VAL A 237 6.87 8.64 -14.48
N GLN A 238 5.84 9.42 -14.77
CA GLN A 238 5.93 10.87 -14.86
C GLN A 238 6.45 11.51 -13.56
N ARG A 239 5.89 11.12 -12.39
CA ARG A 239 6.36 11.64 -11.09
C ARG A 239 7.79 11.23 -10.77
N VAL A 240 8.22 10.03 -11.16
CA VAL A 240 9.61 9.57 -10.97
C VAL A 240 10.57 10.39 -11.84
N MET A 241 10.25 10.62 -13.12
CA MET A 241 11.11 11.40 -14.00
C MET A 241 11.18 12.89 -13.65
N GLU A 242 10.08 13.47 -13.15
CA GLU A 242 10.08 14.81 -12.55
C GLU A 242 11.00 14.88 -11.32
N ARG A 243 10.99 13.86 -10.45
CA ARG A 243 11.85 13.78 -9.28
C ARG A 243 13.34 13.62 -9.64
N LEU A 244 13.63 12.96 -10.76
CA LEU A 244 14.98 12.81 -11.33
C LEU A 244 15.40 14.03 -12.18
N GLY A 245 14.58 15.10 -12.26
CA GLY A 245 14.88 16.29 -13.05
C GLY A 245 15.05 16.01 -14.55
N TYR A 246 14.50 14.91 -15.06
CA TYR A 246 14.71 14.39 -16.42
C TYR A 246 16.19 14.18 -16.81
N SER A 247 17.04 13.73 -15.88
CA SER A 247 18.48 13.49 -16.10
C SER A 247 18.82 12.61 -17.30
N ASN A 248 17.90 11.72 -17.69
CA ASN A 248 18.10 10.69 -18.71
C ASN A 248 16.85 10.55 -19.61
N PRO A 249 17.02 10.18 -20.89
CA PRO A 249 15.91 9.79 -21.75
C PRO A 249 15.23 8.52 -21.21
N TYR A 250 13.90 8.48 -21.27
CA TYR A 250 13.11 7.35 -20.74
C TYR A 250 12.00 6.87 -21.69
N ARG A 251 11.56 5.63 -21.51
CA ARG A 251 10.32 5.09 -22.09
C ARG A 251 9.58 4.21 -21.07
N LEU A 252 8.25 4.23 -21.16
CA LEU A 252 7.38 3.22 -20.58
C LEU A 252 7.18 2.11 -21.61
N VAL A 253 7.43 0.87 -21.20
CA VAL A 253 7.38 -0.34 -22.03
C VAL A 253 6.67 -1.45 -21.27
N TRP A 254 6.17 -2.45 -21.98
CA TRP A 254 5.32 -3.49 -21.37
C TRP A 254 5.93 -4.89 -21.52
N GLN A 255 5.77 -5.73 -20.50
CA GLN A 255 6.37 -7.08 -20.44
C GLN A 255 5.34 -8.18 -20.15
N SER A 256 5.79 -9.44 -20.17
CA SER A 256 5.00 -10.63 -19.83
C SER A 256 3.75 -10.85 -20.70
N LYS A 257 3.83 -10.55 -22.01
CA LYS A 257 2.81 -11.00 -22.99
C LYS A 257 2.76 -12.52 -23.01
N VAL A 258 1.56 -13.10 -22.83
CA VAL A 258 1.32 -14.55 -22.95
C VAL A 258 0.24 -14.86 -23.99
N GLY A 259 0.46 -15.90 -24.80
CA GLY A 259 -0.49 -16.38 -25.80
C GLY A 259 -0.62 -15.49 -27.06
N PRO A 260 -1.51 -15.88 -27.99
CA PRO A 260 -1.58 -15.29 -29.33
C PRO A 260 -2.32 -13.95 -29.42
N MET A 261 -3.02 -13.54 -28.35
CA MET A 261 -3.88 -12.36 -28.37
C MET A 261 -3.09 -11.03 -28.55
N PRO A 262 -3.77 -9.91 -28.88
CA PRO A 262 -3.18 -8.58 -28.80
C PRO A 262 -3.02 -8.11 -27.33
N TRP A 263 -1.85 -7.59 -27.01
CA TRP A 263 -1.49 -6.99 -25.72
C TRP A 263 -0.97 -5.56 -25.93
N MET A 264 -0.90 -4.75 -24.87
CA MET A 264 -0.33 -3.41 -24.94
C MET A 264 1.15 -3.43 -25.37
N GLY A 265 1.58 -2.38 -26.08
CA GLY A 265 2.95 -2.21 -26.56
C GLY A 265 3.46 -0.77 -26.40
N PRO A 266 4.75 -0.51 -26.73
CA PRO A 266 5.74 -1.45 -27.24
C PRO A 266 6.14 -2.51 -26.19
N SER A 267 6.50 -3.71 -26.63
CA SER A 267 7.04 -4.71 -25.71
C SER A 267 8.48 -4.40 -25.33
N THR A 268 8.89 -4.87 -24.15
CA THR A 268 10.22 -4.61 -23.58
C THR A 268 11.33 -5.22 -24.44
N ASP A 269 11.15 -6.44 -24.94
CA ASP A 269 12.13 -7.13 -25.80
C ASP A 269 12.32 -6.42 -27.15
N GLU A 270 11.24 -5.93 -27.75
CA GLU A 270 11.27 -5.15 -29.00
C GLU A 270 11.87 -3.77 -28.77
N ALA A 271 11.60 -3.13 -27.62
CA ALA A 271 12.19 -1.85 -27.25
C ALA A 271 13.71 -1.95 -27.06
N ILE A 272 14.20 -2.98 -26.36
CA ILE A 272 15.63 -3.22 -26.16
C ILE A 272 16.33 -3.50 -27.51
N LYS A 273 15.80 -4.42 -28.34
CA LYS A 273 16.31 -4.66 -29.70
C LYS A 273 16.33 -3.37 -30.53
N GLY A 274 15.25 -2.61 -30.48
CA GLY A 274 15.09 -1.35 -31.21
C GLY A 274 16.00 -0.22 -30.74
N LEU A 275 16.44 -0.20 -29.48
CA LEU A 275 17.43 0.74 -28.97
C LEU A 275 18.84 0.35 -29.42
N CYS A 276 19.21 -0.93 -29.26
CA CYS A 276 20.50 -1.45 -29.71
C CYS A 276 20.72 -1.24 -31.22
N GLN A 277 19.70 -1.49 -32.04
CA GLN A 277 19.73 -1.21 -33.49
C GLN A 277 19.90 0.27 -33.84
N ARG A 278 19.46 1.18 -32.96
CA ARG A 278 19.60 2.64 -33.11
C ARG A 278 20.85 3.20 -32.41
N GLY A 279 21.83 2.33 -32.09
CA GLY A 279 23.11 2.71 -31.49
C GLY A 279 23.08 2.96 -29.98
N LYS A 280 21.90 2.94 -29.33
CA LYS A 280 21.78 3.03 -27.87
C LYS A 280 22.09 1.67 -27.25
N LYS A 281 23.38 1.45 -26.96
CA LYS A 281 23.94 0.21 -26.37
C LYS A 281 23.80 0.12 -24.84
N THR A 282 23.16 1.11 -24.20
CA THR A 282 23.14 1.24 -22.74
C THR A 282 21.74 1.65 -22.27
N SER A 283 21.07 0.72 -21.62
CA SER A 283 19.71 0.88 -21.08
C SER A 283 19.49 -0.11 -19.93
N PHE A 284 18.62 0.23 -18.99
CA PHE A 284 18.14 -0.66 -17.92
C PHE A 284 16.68 -0.34 -17.58
#